data_AF-A0A964QLM3-F1
#
_entry.id   AF-A0A964QLM3-F1
#
_cell.length_a   1.000
_cell.length_b   1.000
_cell.length_c   1.000
_cell.angle_alpha   90.00
_cell.angle_beta   90.00
_cell.angle_gamma   90.00
#
_symmetry.space_group_name_H-M   'P 1'
#
loop_
_entity.id
_entity.type
_entity.pdbx_description
1 polymer ?
#
loop_
_entity_poly.entity_id
_entity_poly.type
_entity_poly.pdbx_seq_one_letter_code
_entity_poly.pdbx_strand_id
1 'polypeptide(L)'
;MLSILKGPYLQWSTPTGMTIMWETSGAASTEGRYWQTQRTHNRGYVALAETEHHVAGAGDTCIHTLVLEGLDPETCYHYQVRSTTVTGEVVESAVLPFKTAVHPETPFSFAVTSESGGYGDDLINRRLFPQIQRYRPDFMLMVGDAVQHGKRYEDWEQFFLGPARALFHCTPFYLCLGNHEERASWARDFVAYPEPKNYYSFDYGNTHFTALDCTELIEYRDGLPVPTPELQPEGAQWRFLEADLAASRATWKVVFFHYPPYVSADYQVEQLRVLCPILEAHGVDLVFNSHTIVYERSHPLRQDRLDLQRGIVYVVAGGAGAKPEWFHAKRAWHTAQAQAVPHFVQVVVAGPTLELHAVDQEGRLFDTLQLRK
;
A
#
# COMPACT_ATOMS: atom_id res chain seq x y z
N MET A 1 -21.76 24.76 -6.80
CA MET A 1 -22.35 23.55 -6.20
C MET A 1 -21.20 22.72 -5.68
N LEU A 2 -21.15 22.54 -4.35
CA LEU A 2 -20.21 21.65 -3.68
C LEU A 2 -20.30 20.23 -4.25
N SER A 3 -19.14 19.59 -4.46
CA SER A 3 -19.03 18.21 -4.95
C SER A 3 -17.80 17.53 -4.34
N ILE A 4 -17.82 16.19 -4.27
CA ILE A 4 -16.63 15.39 -3.88
C ILE A 4 -15.80 15.16 -5.14
N LEU A 5 -14.57 15.66 -5.14
CA LEU A 5 -13.60 15.53 -6.24
C LEU A 5 -12.90 14.16 -6.17
N LYS A 6 -12.34 13.81 -5.00
CA LYS A 6 -11.63 12.56 -4.77
C LYS A 6 -12.21 11.81 -3.57
N GLY A 7 -12.30 10.48 -3.67
CA GLY A 7 -12.77 9.62 -2.60
C GLY A 7 -14.30 9.50 -2.46
N PRO A 8 -14.80 9.17 -1.26
CA PRO A 8 -14.00 8.87 -0.06
C PRO A 8 -13.15 7.59 -0.22
N TYR A 9 -11.98 7.57 0.40
CA TYR A 9 -11.06 6.43 0.41
C TYR A 9 -10.54 6.13 1.82
N LEU A 10 -10.12 4.88 2.03
CA LEU A 10 -9.71 4.36 3.34
C LEU A 10 -8.18 4.25 3.47
N GLN A 11 -7.66 4.51 4.67
CA GLN A 11 -6.26 4.33 5.07
C GLN A 11 -6.18 3.88 6.53
N TRP A 12 -5.02 3.40 6.97
CA TRP A 12 -4.70 3.14 8.39
C TRP A 12 -5.74 2.29 9.12
N SER A 13 -6.06 1.14 8.55
CA SER A 13 -6.90 0.16 9.24
C SER A 13 -6.14 -0.42 10.43
N THR A 14 -6.73 -0.32 11.60
CA THR A 14 -6.26 -0.98 12.82
C THR A 14 -7.39 -1.88 13.34
N PRO A 15 -7.14 -2.71 14.37
CA PRO A 15 -8.22 -3.47 15.00
C PRO A 15 -9.33 -2.56 15.54
N THR A 16 -9.00 -1.33 15.94
CA THR A 16 -9.95 -0.44 16.63
C THR A 16 -10.16 0.90 15.93
N GLY A 17 -9.76 1.03 14.68
CA GLY A 17 -9.81 2.31 13.99
C GLY A 17 -9.63 2.22 12.48
N MET A 18 -10.02 3.30 11.81
CA MET A 18 -9.97 3.46 10.36
C MET A 18 -9.86 4.96 10.02
N THR A 19 -9.02 5.32 9.05
CA THR A 19 -8.97 6.69 8.53
C THR A 19 -9.74 6.77 7.22
N ILE A 20 -10.67 7.73 7.13
CA ILE A 20 -11.43 8.05 5.92
C ILE A 20 -10.99 9.42 5.43
N MET A 21 -10.64 9.52 4.15
CA MET A 21 -10.24 10.76 3.52
C MET A 21 -11.05 11.04 2.25
N TRP A 22 -11.30 12.31 1.97
CA TRP A 22 -11.94 12.75 0.73
C TRP A 22 -11.58 14.21 0.43
N GLU A 23 -11.81 14.63 -0.81
CA GLU A 23 -11.63 16.00 -1.23
C GLU A 23 -12.94 16.59 -1.76
N THR A 24 -13.26 17.81 -1.36
CA THR A 24 -14.40 18.58 -1.88
C THR A 24 -13.95 19.73 -2.78
N SER A 25 -14.86 20.20 -3.64
CA SER A 25 -14.60 21.29 -4.60
C SER A 25 -14.45 22.68 -3.98
N GLY A 26 -14.55 22.80 -2.66
CA GLY A 26 -14.39 24.03 -1.90
C GLY A 26 -14.45 23.76 -0.40
N ALA A 27 -13.93 24.70 0.40
CA ALA A 27 -13.81 24.50 1.85
C ALA A 27 -15.18 24.21 2.51
N ALA A 28 -15.24 23.15 3.29
CA ALA A 28 -16.44 22.68 3.96
C ALA A 28 -16.12 21.93 5.26
N SER A 29 -17.15 21.69 6.07
CA SER A 29 -17.04 20.89 7.29
C SER A 29 -16.62 19.44 6.98
N THR A 30 -15.96 18.82 7.95
CA THR A 30 -15.57 17.40 7.90
C THR A 30 -16.50 16.62 8.81
N GLU A 31 -17.45 15.87 8.27
CA GLU A 31 -18.37 15.05 9.07
C GLU A 31 -18.48 13.64 8.50
N GLY A 32 -18.72 12.67 9.37
CA GLY A 32 -19.04 11.31 8.95
C GLY A 32 -19.95 10.61 9.94
N ARG A 33 -20.70 9.66 9.40
CA ARG A 33 -21.46 8.68 10.18
C ARG A 33 -21.02 7.27 9.86
N TYR A 34 -21.04 6.40 10.86
CA TYR A 34 -20.73 4.99 10.70
C TYR A 34 -21.55 4.12 11.63
N TRP A 35 -21.77 2.86 11.23
CA TRP A 35 -22.52 1.89 12.03
C TRP A 35 -22.11 0.46 11.71
N GLN A 36 -22.22 -0.43 12.70
CA GLN A 36 -21.97 -1.86 12.50
C GLN A 36 -23.03 -2.48 11.60
N THR A 37 -22.57 -3.43 10.80
CA THR A 37 -23.43 -4.16 9.88
C THR A 37 -23.14 -5.64 9.94
N GLN A 38 -24.21 -6.44 9.89
CA GLN A 38 -24.08 -7.88 9.80
C GLN A 38 -24.52 -8.36 8.42
N ARG A 39 -23.72 -9.23 7.83
CA ARG A 39 -24.09 -9.90 6.59
C ARG A 39 -25.16 -10.95 6.89
N THR A 40 -26.36 -10.75 6.37
CA THR A 40 -27.44 -11.72 6.49
C THR A 40 -27.49 -12.59 5.23
N HIS A 41 -27.74 -13.89 5.40
CA HIS A 41 -27.67 -14.85 4.28
C HIS A 41 -28.68 -14.56 3.15
N ASN A 42 -29.77 -13.82 3.43
CA ASN A 42 -30.87 -13.60 2.48
C ASN A 42 -31.19 -12.12 2.15
N ARG A 43 -30.56 -11.12 2.79
CA ARG A 43 -30.89 -9.69 2.57
C ARG A 43 -29.68 -8.78 2.33
N GLY A 44 -28.48 -9.34 2.12
CA GLY A 44 -27.27 -8.54 2.07
C GLY A 44 -26.86 -8.03 3.45
N TYR A 45 -26.23 -6.86 3.52
CA TYR A 45 -25.85 -6.22 4.78
C TYR A 45 -27.06 -5.53 5.41
N VAL A 46 -27.29 -5.80 6.69
CA VAL A 46 -28.34 -5.13 7.48
C VAL A 46 -27.65 -4.29 8.56
N ALA A 47 -28.06 -3.03 8.66
CA ALA A 47 -27.62 -2.15 9.73
C ALA A 47 -28.07 -2.72 11.08
N LEU A 48 -27.15 -2.81 12.03
CA LEU A 48 -27.51 -3.04 13.42
C LEU A 48 -27.95 -1.67 13.95
N ALA A 49 -29.27 -1.43 13.95
CA ALA A 49 -29.91 -0.11 14.04
C ALA A 49 -29.60 0.72 15.32
N GLU A 50 -28.79 0.20 16.25
CA GLU A 50 -28.44 0.83 17.53
C GLU A 50 -26.99 1.35 17.60
N THR A 51 -26.23 1.33 16.49
CA THR A 51 -24.80 1.70 16.48
C THR A 51 -24.47 2.86 15.53
N GLU A 52 -25.41 3.76 15.20
CA GLU A 52 -25.05 4.94 14.39
C GLU A 52 -24.26 5.93 15.25
N HIS A 53 -23.03 6.20 14.82
CA HIS A 53 -22.12 7.14 15.44
C HIS A 53 -21.87 8.32 14.49
N HIS A 54 -21.76 9.52 15.04
CA HIS A 54 -21.42 10.73 14.32
C HIS A 54 -20.09 11.28 14.80
N VAL A 55 -19.22 11.65 13.86
CA VAL A 55 -17.92 12.25 14.14
C VAL A 55 -17.76 13.49 13.26
N ALA A 56 -17.27 14.57 13.86
CA ALA A 56 -16.97 15.81 13.17
C ALA A 56 -15.50 16.19 13.40
N GLY A 57 -14.81 16.58 12.32
CA GLY A 57 -13.50 17.19 12.34
C GLY A 57 -13.58 18.70 12.60
N ALA A 58 -12.43 19.31 12.89
CA ALA A 58 -12.33 20.73 13.18
C ALA A 58 -12.09 21.55 11.90
N GLY A 59 -12.81 22.67 11.78
CA GLY A 59 -12.61 23.68 10.73
C GLY A 59 -13.08 23.26 9.34
N ASP A 60 -13.10 24.24 8.43
CA ASP A 60 -13.46 24.04 7.04
C ASP A 60 -12.19 23.80 6.22
N THR A 61 -12.18 22.74 5.41
CA THR A 61 -11.05 22.33 4.56
C THR A 61 -11.57 21.81 3.22
N CYS A 62 -10.70 21.73 2.21
CA CYS A 62 -11.01 21.03 0.96
C CYS A 62 -10.59 19.56 1.02
N ILE A 63 -9.53 19.22 1.78
CA ILE A 63 -9.06 17.85 1.97
C ILE A 63 -9.38 17.46 3.40
N HIS A 64 -10.25 16.47 3.52
CA HIS A 64 -10.86 16.03 4.76
C HIS A 64 -10.18 14.76 5.23
N THR A 65 -9.88 14.71 6.54
CA THR A 65 -9.41 13.51 7.21
C THR A 65 -10.31 13.26 8.41
N LEU A 66 -10.92 12.08 8.45
CA LEU A 66 -11.76 11.62 9.54
C LEU A 66 -11.18 10.34 10.12
N VAL A 67 -10.69 10.39 11.35
CA VAL A 67 -10.16 9.23 12.06
C VAL A 67 -11.29 8.64 12.92
N LEU A 68 -11.62 7.38 12.66
CA LEU A 68 -12.54 6.61 13.48
C LEU A 68 -11.73 5.81 14.49
N GLU A 69 -12.15 5.85 15.75
CA GLU A 69 -11.52 5.15 16.88
C GLU A 69 -12.58 4.40 17.69
N GLY A 70 -12.13 3.48 18.56
CA GLY A 70 -13.02 2.70 19.42
C GLY A 70 -13.90 1.70 18.66
N LEU A 71 -13.47 1.28 17.47
CA LEU A 71 -14.15 0.27 16.68
C LEU A 71 -13.89 -1.13 17.24
N ASP A 72 -14.79 -2.07 16.94
CA ASP A 72 -14.59 -3.48 17.25
C ASP A 72 -13.67 -4.12 16.20
N PRO A 73 -12.68 -4.94 16.60
CA PRO A 73 -11.85 -5.71 15.68
C PRO A 73 -12.65 -6.66 14.80
N GLU A 74 -12.10 -6.98 13.64
CA GLU A 74 -12.67 -7.95 12.69
C GLU A 74 -14.15 -7.72 12.35
N THR A 75 -14.61 -6.47 12.38
CA THR A 75 -16.04 -6.14 12.29
C THR A 75 -16.35 -5.34 11.03
N CYS A 76 -17.48 -5.68 10.38
CA CYS A 76 -17.96 -4.95 9.21
C CYS A 76 -18.79 -3.73 9.62
N TYR A 77 -18.42 -2.58 9.06
CA TYR A 77 -19.12 -1.31 9.23
C TYR A 77 -19.60 -0.80 7.88
N HIS A 78 -20.58 0.10 7.91
CA HIS A 78 -20.83 1.02 6.81
C HIS A 78 -20.58 2.45 7.29
N TYR A 79 -20.21 3.32 6.35
CA TYR A 79 -19.96 4.73 6.61
C TYR A 79 -20.56 5.60 5.50
N GLN A 80 -20.76 6.87 5.82
CA GLN A 80 -21.06 7.92 4.85
C GLN A 80 -20.40 9.21 5.32
N VAL A 81 -19.73 9.91 4.41
CA VAL A 81 -19.14 11.23 4.69
C VAL A 81 -20.07 12.33 4.26
N ARG A 82 -20.02 13.45 4.96
CA ARG A 82 -20.80 14.65 4.71
C ARG A 82 -19.92 15.88 4.87
N SER A 83 -20.11 16.85 3.99
CA SER A 83 -19.46 18.15 4.07
C SER A 83 -20.46 19.25 3.81
N THR A 84 -20.43 20.29 4.65
CA THR A 84 -21.32 21.46 4.56
C THR A 84 -20.47 22.72 4.45
N THR A 85 -20.69 23.56 3.43
CA THR A 85 -20.00 24.86 3.34
C THR A 85 -20.53 25.86 4.36
N VAL A 86 -19.78 26.94 4.60
CA VAL A 86 -20.26 28.11 5.38
C VAL A 86 -21.57 28.72 4.84
N THR A 87 -21.84 28.56 3.54
CA THR A 87 -23.08 29.02 2.89
C THR A 87 -24.24 28.03 3.01
N GLY A 88 -24.01 26.84 3.59
CA GLY A 88 -25.01 25.80 3.79
C GLY A 88 -25.19 24.84 2.60
N GLU A 89 -24.30 24.85 1.59
CA GLU A 89 -24.30 23.81 0.55
C GLU A 89 -23.80 22.49 1.15
N VAL A 90 -24.50 21.39 0.89
CA VAL A 90 -24.18 20.06 1.44
C VAL A 90 -23.83 19.08 0.32
N VAL A 91 -22.80 18.26 0.55
CA VAL A 91 -22.50 17.07 -0.25
C VAL A 91 -22.36 15.86 0.66
N GLU A 92 -22.86 14.71 0.22
CA GLU A 92 -22.73 13.42 0.92
C GLU A 92 -22.20 12.35 -0.05
N SER A 93 -21.42 11.39 0.46
CA SER A 93 -21.04 10.21 -0.31
C SER A 93 -22.20 9.21 -0.41
N ALA A 94 -22.02 8.17 -1.22
CA ALA A 94 -22.80 6.95 -1.04
C ALA A 94 -22.52 6.33 0.34
N VAL A 95 -23.41 5.44 0.77
CA VAL A 95 -23.16 4.55 1.91
C VAL A 95 -22.19 3.45 1.46
N LEU A 96 -21.04 3.35 2.10
CA LEU A 96 -19.94 2.49 1.69
C LEU A 96 -19.52 1.55 2.83
N PRO A 97 -19.08 0.32 2.55
CA PRO A 97 -18.66 -0.63 3.58
C PRO A 97 -17.17 -0.52 3.92
N PHE A 98 -16.78 -0.92 5.12
CA PHE A 98 -15.40 -1.26 5.46
C PHE A 98 -15.34 -2.38 6.49
N LYS A 99 -14.16 -2.95 6.70
CA LYS A 99 -13.87 -3.93 7.76
C LYS A 99 -12.64 -3.49 8.55
N THR A 100 -12.70 -3.54 9.88
CA THR A 100 -11.52 -3.30 10.74
C THR A 100 -10.51 -4.43 10.62
N ALA A 101 -9.27 -4.17 11.04
CA ALA A 101 -8.21 -5.17 10.97
C ALA A 101 -8.57 -6.42 11.78
N VAL A 102 -8.12 -7.57 11.28
CA VAL A 102 -8.44 -8.87 11.87
C VAL A 102 -7.62 -9.15 13.14
N HIS A 103 -8.08 -10.09 13.96
CA HIS A 103 -7.28 -10.60 15.08
C HIS A 103 -6.03 -11.36 14.59
N PRO A 104 -4.96 -11.49 15.41
CA PRO A 104 -3.73 -12.16 15.00
C PRO A 104 -3.91 -13.57 14.40
N GLU A 105 -4.84 -14.36 14.94
CA GLU A 105 -5.07 -15.74 14.49
C GLU A 105 -5.96 -15.84 13.24
N THR A 106 -6.57 -14.74 12.82
CA THR A 106 -7.53 -14.74 11.71
C THR A 106 -6.78 -14.60 10.38
N PRO A 107 -7.03 -15.49 9.40
CA PRO A 107 -6.46 -15.34 8.08
C PRO A 107 -6.87 -14.04 7.40
N PHE A 108 -5.94 -13.43 6.68
CA PHE A 108 -6.18 -12.22 5.90
C PHE A 108 -5.41 -12.26 4.59
N SER A 109 -5.73 -11.34 3.70
CA SER A 109 -4.99 -11.17 2.46
C SER A 109 -4.74 -9.70 2.15
N PHE A 110 -3.66 -9.43 1.44
CA PHE A 110 -3.37 -8.11 0.92
C PHE A 110 -2.92 -8.16 -0.53
N ALA A 111 -3.16 -7.07 -1.25
CA ALA A 111 -2.65 -6.90 -2.61
C ALA A 111 -1.44 -5.97 -2.61
N VAL A 112 -0.50 -6.19 -3.52
CA VAL A 112 0.68 -5.35 -3.73
C VAL A 112 0.78 -4.99 -5.20
N THR A 113 0.98 -3.72 -5.49
CA THR A 113 1.37 -3.23 -6.82
C THR A 113 2.10 -1.90 -6.66
N SER A 114 2.57 -1.36 -7.77
CA SER A 114 3.21 -0.06 -7.88
C SER A 114 3.27 0.36 -9.34
N GLU A 115 3.89 1.51 -9.65
CA GLU A 115 4.07 2.02 -11.02
C GLU A 115 2.77 2.40 -11.73
N SER A 116 1.82 3.03 -11.03
CA SER A 116 0.56 3.45 -11.66
C SER A 116 0.66 4.76 -12.45
N GLY A 117 1.83 5.35 -12.69
CA GLY A 117 2.00 6.61 -13.45
C GLY A 117 1.52 6.61 -14.91
N GLY A 118 0.86 5.56 -15.39
CA GLY A 118 0.30 5.46 -16.74
C GLY A 118 1.36 5.13 -17.77
N TYR A 119 2.55 5.72 -17.72
CA TYR A 119 3.72 5.28 -18.51
C TYR A 119 3.41 5.11 -20.01
N GLY A 120 2.51 5.95 -20.56
CA GLY A 120 2.04 5.90 -21.95
C GLY A 120 0.86 4.95 -22.23
N ASP A 121 0.27 4.30 -21.22
CA ASP A 121 -1.05 3.65 -21.27
C ASP A 121 -1.82 3.81 -19.93
N ASP A 122 -2.58 4.89 -19.82
CA ASP A 122 -3.42 5.21 -18.65
C ASP A 122 -4.53 4.16 -18.38
N LEU A 123 -4.78 3.23 -19.30
CA LEU A 123 -5.84 2.23 -19.16
C LEU A 123 -5.42 1.03 -18.33
N ILE A 124 -4.11 0.80 -18.11
CA ILE A 124 -3.64 -0.35 -17.31
C ILE A 124 -4.26 -0.29 -15.91
N ASN A 125 -4.14 0.84 -15.22
CA ASN A 125 -4.72 1.04 -13.90
C ASN A 125 -6.24 0.80 -13.87
N ARG A 126 -6.94 1.28 -14.91
CA ARG A 126 -8.41 1.16 -15.04
C ARG A 126 -8.86 -0.29 -15.24
N ARG A 127 -7.96 -1.20 -15.63
CA ARG A 127 -8.21 -2.64 -15.70
C ARG A 127 -7.73 -3.36 -14.45
N LEU A 128 -6.57 -2.97 -13.94
CA LEU A 128 -5.89 -3.64 -12.83
C LEU A 128 -6.59 -3.43 -11.48
N PHE A 129 -6.98 -2.21 -11.12
CA PHE A 129 -7.63 -1.97 -9.82
C PHE A 129 -8.98 -2.69 -9.68
N PRO A 130 -9.88 -2.71 -10.69
CA PRO A 130 -11.06 -3.56 -10.65
C PRO A 130 -10.73 -5.06 -10.55
N GLN A 131 -9.61 -5.50 -11.13
CA GLN A 131 -9.17 -6.88 -11.00
C GLN A 131 -8.70 -7.18 -9.56
N ILE A 132 -7.91 -6.29 -8.94
CA ILE A 132 -7.53 -6.39 -7.51
C ILE A 132 -8.79 -6.47 -6.63
N GLN A 133 -9.80 -5.64 -6.89
CA GLN A 133 -11.06 -5.65 -6.14
C GLN A 133 -11.79 -7.00 -6.19
N ARG A 134 -11.70 -7.74 -7.30
CA ARG A 134 -12.32 -9.08 -7.42
C ARG A 134 -11.68 -10.10 -6.49
N TYR A 135 -10.41 -9.93 -6.16
CA TYR A 135 -9.67 -10.78 -5.21
C TYR A 135 -9.90 -10.39 -3.75
N ARG A 136 -10.61 -9.27 -3.50
CA ARG A 136 -11.07 -8.82 -2.18
C ARG A 136 -9.97 -8.82 -1.11
N PRO A 137 -8.84 -8.14 -1.35
CA PRO A 137 -7.83 -7.98 -0.32
C PRO A 137 -8.39 -7.18 0.87
N ASP A 138 -7.94 -7.50 2.07
CA ASP A 138 -8.28 -6.77 3.28
C ASP A 138 -7.59 -5.39 3.32
N PHE A 139 -6.43 -5.25 2.68
CA PHE A 139 -5.78 -3.97 2.39
C PHE A 139 -4.86 -4.06 1.17
N MET A 140 -4.38 -2.92 0.68
CA MET A 140 -3.45 -2.84 -0.43
C MET A 140 -2.14 -2.13 -0.03
N LEU A 141 -1.00 -2.67 -0.45
CA LEU A 141 0.29 -1.99 -0.44
C LEU A 141 0.54 -1.35 -1.81
N MET A 142 0.88 -0.07 -1.80
CA MET A 142 1.34 0.68 -2.97
C MET A 142 2.82 1.00 -2.82
N VAL A 143 3.68 0.31 -3.58
CA VAL A 143 5.14 0.34 -3.38
C VAL A 143 5.80 1.47 -4.19
N GLY A 144 5.31 2.69 -4.00
CA GLY A 144 5.77 3.90 -4.68
C GLY A 144 5.33 4.04 -6.13
N ASP A 145 5.60 5.22 -6.68
CA ASP A 145 5.22 5.67 -8.02
C ASP A 145 3.74 5.43 -8.28
N ALA A 146 2.93 5.94 -7.35
CA ALA A 146 1.48 5.92 -7.48
C ALA A 146 0.98 6.88 -8.56
N VAL A 147 1.78 7.86 -8.90
CA VAL A 147 1.47 8.85 -9.90
C VAL A 147 2.69 9.15 -10.76
N GLN A 148 2.49 9.70 -11.95
CA GLN A 148 3.60 10.09 -12.82
C GLN A 148 4.33 11.34 -12.31
N HIS A 149 3.65 12.27 -11.65
CA HIS A 149 4.29 13.43 -11.06
C HIS A 149 3.57 13.78 -9.76
N GLY A 150 4.14 13.42 -8.61
CA GLY A 150 3.55 13.67 -7.30
C GLY A 150 3.23 15.14 -7.02
N LYS A 151 3.95 16.07 -7.65
CA LYS A 151 3.71 17.52 -7.53
C LYS A 151 2.54 18.02 -8.37
N ARG A 152 2.01 17.20 -9.28
CA ARG A 152 0.87 17.53 -10.11
C ARG A 152 -0.42 16.99 -9.50
N TYR A 153 -1.32 17.90 -9.18
CA TYR A 153 -2.58 17.58 -8.50
C TYR A 153 -3.47 16.61 -9.31
N GLU A 154 -3.54 16.78 -10.63
CA GLU A 154 -4.43 15.97 -11.47
C GLU A 154 -3.98 14.50 -11.55
N ASP A 155 -2.68 14.24 -11.44
CA ASP A 155 -2.11 12.90 -11.56
C ASP A 155 -2.65 11.97 -10.46
N TRP A 156 -2.92 12.49 -9.26
CA TRP A 156 -3.50 11.72 -8.15
C TRP A 156 -4.91 11.19 -8.45
N GLU A 157 -5.74 11.95 -9.15
CA GLU A 157 -7.05 11.45 -9.60
C GLU A 157 -6.91 10.61 -10.87
N GLN A 158 -6.08 11.03 -11.83
CA GLN A 158 -5.96 10.38 -13.13
C GLN A 158 -5.43 8.95 -13.02
N PHE A 159 -4.41 8.74 -12.17
CA PHE A 159 -3.64 7.50 -12.14
C PHE A 159 -3.95 6.61 -10.96
N PHE A 160 -4.25 7.19 -9.79
CA PHE A 160 -4.36 6.44 -8.55
C PHE A 160 -5.78 6.43 -7.98
N LEU A 161 -6.23 7.54 -7.37
CA LEU A 161 -7.48 7.60 -6.61
C LEU A 161 -8.74 7.45 -7.49
N GLY A 162 -8.71 7.91 -8.74
CA GLY A 162 -9.81 7.75 -9.68
C GLY A 162 -9.96 6.30 -10.15
N PRO A 163 -8.92 5.68 -10.77
CA PRO A 163 -8.96 4.28 -11.18
C PRO A 163 -9.21 3.30 -10.02
N ALA A 164 -8.69 3.57 -8.82
CA ALA A 164 -8.87 2.73 -7.65
C ALA A 164 -10.13 3.07 -6.82
N ARG A 165 -10.94 4.04 -7.23
CA ARG A 165 -12.06 4.58 -6.43
C ARG A 165 -12.97 3.50 -5.84
N ALA A 166 -13.41 2.55 -6.67
CA ALA A 166 -14.29 1.47 -6.23
C ALA A 166 -13.62 0.50 -5.24
N LEU A 167 -12.31 0.28 -5.37
CA LEU A 167 -11.51 -0.51 -4.44
C LEU A 167 -11.37 0.25 -3.10
N PHE A 168 -10.91 1.50 -3.16
CA PHE A 168 -10.59 2.28 -1.96
C PHE A 168 -11.79 2.77 -1.16
N HIS A 169 -13.00 2.71 -1.72
CA HIS A 169 -14.23 2.85 -0.94
C HIS A 169 -14.38 1.81 0.18
N CYS A 170 -13.70 0.65 0.07
CA CYS A 170 -13.89 -0.45 1.03
C CYS A 170 -12.59 -1.19 1.42
N THR A 171 -11.50 -0.95 0.71
CA THR A 171 -10.18 -1.53 0.97
C THR A 171 -9.20 -0.40 1.30
N PRO A 172 -8.66 -0.35 2.52
CA PRO A 172 -7.62 0.61 2.89
C PRO A 172 -6.32 0.34 2.13
N PHE A 173 -5.51 1.37 1.95
CA PHE A 173 -4.18 1.23 1.38
C PHE A 173 -3.08 1.85 2.26
N TYR A 174 -1.86 1.37 2.05
CA TYR A 174 -0.62 1.86 2.62
C TYR A 174 0.36 2.14 1.49
N LEU A 175 0.97 3.32 1.48
CA LEU A 175 1.86 3.76 0.40
C LEU A 175 3.25 4.04 0.96
N CYS A 176 4.31 3.56 0.31
CA CYS A 176 5.66 4.10 0.50
C CYS A 176 6.00 5.00 -0.70
N LEU A 177 6.82 6.03 -0.51
CA LEU A 177 7.12 6.97 -1.60
C LEU A 177 8.07 6.34 -2.63
N GLY A 178 7.79 6.61 -3.91
CA GLY A 178 8.74 6.39 -5.01
C GLY A 178 9.34 7.71 -5.49
N ASN A 179 10.22 7.64 -6.50
CA ASN A 179 10.89 8.84 -7.01
C ASN A 179 9.93 9.85 -7.65
N HIS A 180 8.79 9.40 -8.14
CA HIS A 180 7.78 10.30 -8.69
C HIS A 180 7.03 11.09 -7.61
N GLU A 181 7.06 10.65 -6.35
CA GLU A 181 6.51 11.38 -5.19
C GLU A 181 7.57 12.12 -4.36
N GLU A 182 8.84 12.15 -4.78
CA GLU A 182 9.90 12.84 -4.05
C GLU A 182 9.57 14.33 -3.86
N ARG A 183 9.54 14.77 -2.59
CA ARG A 183 9.19 16.15 -2.18
C ARG A 183 7.86 16.63 -2.78
N ALA A 184 6.91 15.72 -2.97
CA ALA A 184 5.56 16.04 -3.39
C ALA A 184 4.68 16.40 -2.19
N SER A 185 4.21 17.65 -2.12
CA SER A 185 3.26 18.07 -1.06
C SER A 185 1.96 17.27 -1.12
N TRP A 186 1.44 17.01 -2.33
CA TRP A 186 0.20 16.27 -2.50
C TRP A 186 0.27 14.82 -1.99
N ALA A 187 1.46 14.20 -1.93
CA ALA A 187 1.60 12.89 -1.30
C ALA A 187 1.27 12.96 0.20
N ARG A 188 1.68 14.03 0.88
CA ARG A 188 1.35 14.27 2.29
C ARG A 188 -0.10 14.70 2.49
N ASP A 189 -0.68 15.37 1.50
CA ASP A 189 -2.07 15.83 1.58
C ASP A 189 -3.07 14.68 1.34
N PHE A 190 -2.78 13.77 0.39
CA PHE A 190 -3.68 12.67 0.04
C PHE A 190 -3.39 11.35 0.78
N VAL A 191 -2.25 11.24 1.46
CA VAL A 191 -1.90 10.09 2.30
C VAL A 191 -1.59 10.57 3.71
N ALA A 192 -2.32 10.05 4.70
CA ALA A 192 -2.22 10.46 6.10
C ALA A 192 -1.01 9.83 6.80
N TYR A 193 0.21 10.10 6.32
CA TYR A 193 1.44 9.58 6.92
C TYR A 193 1.55 9.92 8.42
N PRO A 194 2.16 9.04 9.25
CA PRO A 194 2.45 9.36 10.64
C PRO A 194 3.46 10.49 10.72
N GLU A 195 3.01 11.67 11.16
CA GLU A 195 3.88 12.83 11.27
C GLU A 195 5.06 12.59 12.24
N PRO A 196 6.27 13.11 11.96
CA PRO A 196 6.67 13.90 10.78
C PRO A 196 7.27 13.06 9.63
N LYS A 197 6.93 11.77 9.52
CA LYS A 197 7.72 10.79 8.77
C LYS A 197 6.92 10.18 7.62
N ASN A 198 7.60 9.88 6.52
CA ASN A 198 7.02 9.11 5.39
C ASN A 198 7.32 7.61 5.49
N TYR A 199 8.05 7.21 6.52
CA TYR A 199 8.36 5.82 6.86
C TYR A 199 7.65 5.48 8.17
N TYR A 200 7.15 4.26 8.25
CA TYR A 200 6.23 3.84 9.30
C TYR A 200 6.17 2.32 9.39
N SER A 201 5.47 1.83 10.40
CA SER A 201 5.15 0.42 10.53
C SER A 201 3.73 0.25 11.05
N PHE A 202 3.17 -0.94 10.83
CA PHE A 202 1.87 -1.33 11.34
C PHE A 202 1.77 -2.84 11.44
N ASP A 203 0.88 -3.31 12.32
CA ASP A 203 0.53 -4.72 12.42
C ASP A 203 -0.83 -4.97 11.77
N TYR A 204 -0.93 -6.08 11.05
CA TYR A 204 -2.21 -6.60 10.54
C TYR A 204 -2.23 -8.12 10.71
N GLY A 205 -3.21 -8.64 11.44
CA GLY A 205 -3.21 -10.05 11.84
C GLY A 205 -1.92 -10.41 12.59
N ASN A 206 -1.29 -11.53 12.24
CA ASN A 206 -0.01 -11.97 12.82
C ASN A 206 1.22 -11.47 12.05
N THR A 207 1.09 -10.43 11.22
CA THR A 207 2.16 -9.91 10.37
C THR A 207 2.48 -8.46 10.70
N HIS A 208 3.78 -8.17 10.80
CA HIS A 208 4.31 -6.83 10.97
C HIS A 208 4.82 -6.29 9.64
N PHE A 209 4.44 -5.05 9.32
CA PHE A 209 4.79 -4.38 8.08
C PHE A 209 5.62 -3.13 8.38
N THR A 210 6.74 -2.97 7.68
CA THR A 210 7.58 -1.76 7.77
C THR A 210 7.75 -1.12 6.39
N ALA A 211 7.38 0.15 6.27
CA ALA A 211 7.58 0.98 5.09
C ALA A 211 8.81 1.87 5.27
N LEU A 212 9.71 1.92 4.28
CA LEU A 212 10.82 2.88 4.26
C LEU A 212 10.62 3.92 3.16
N ASP A 213 11.09 5.14 3.42
CA ASP A 213 11.16 6.21 2.43
C ASP A 213 12.53 6.16 1.76
N CYS A 214 12.63 5.44 0.65
CA CYS A 214 13.90 5.29 -0.05
C CYS A 214 14.32 6.54 -0.83
N THR A 215 13.43 7.53 -1.01
CA THR A 215 13.77 8.82 -1.65
C THR A 215 14.72 9.64 -0.78
N GLU A 216 14.70 9.41 0.55
CA GLU A 216 15.66 10.01 1.48
C GLU A 216 16.91 9.13 1.69
N LEU A 217 16.90 7.86 1.27
CA LEU A 217 18.04 6.93 1.40
C LEU A 217 18.97 6.96 0.18
N ILE A 218 18.41 7.22 -1.00
CA ILE A 218 19.10 7.22 -2.29
C ILE A 218 18.75 8.49 -3.04
N GLU A 219 19.77 9.23 -3.46
CA GLU A 219 19.65 10.34 -4.40
C GLU A 219 20.24 9.95 -5.75
N TYR A 220 19.74 10.54 -6.84
CA TYR A 220 20.31 10.32 -8.17
C TYR A 220 21.24 11.47 -8.55
N ARG A 221 22.51 11.16 -8.77
CA ARG A 221 23.50 12.11 -9.29
C ARG A 221 24.01 11.59 -10.63
N ASP A 222 23.90 12.40 -11.67
CA ASP A 222 24.26 12.03 -13.05
C ASP A 222 23.59 10.72 -13.53
N GLY A 223 22.35 10.48 -13.09
CA GLY A 223 21.57 9.28 -13.45
C GLY A 223 21.97 8.01 -12.69
N LEU A 224 22.86 8.10 -11.71
CA LEU A 224 23.30 6.96 -10.89
C LEU A 224 22.80 7.10 -9.44
N PRO A 225 22.38 5.99 -8.80
CA PRO A 225 21.99 6.00 -7.41
C PRO A 225 23.21 6.21 -6.49
N VAL A 226 23.09 7.17 -5.58
CA VAL A 226 24.11 7.52 -4.58
C VAL A 226 23.49 7.42 -3.18
N PRO A 227 24.12 6.72 -2.22
CA PRO A 227 23.67 6.68 -0.83
C PRO A 227 23.69 8.06 -0.19
N THR A 228 22.64 8.38 0.57
CA THR A 228 22.63 9.53 1.48
C THR A 228 23.17 9.12 2.87
N PRO A 229 23.45 10.07 3.77
CA PRO A 229 23.77 9.77 5.17
C PRO A 229 22.67 9.02 5.93
N GLU A 230 21.40 9.08 5.49
CA GLU A 230 20.29 8.36 6.12
C GLU A 230 20.40 6.85 5.94
N LEU A 231 21.14 6.37 4.92
CA LEU A 231 21.38 4.95 4.67
C LEU A 231 22.48 4.35 5.57
N GLN A 232 22.99 5.10 6.55
CA GLN A 232 23.99 4.65 7.52
C GLN A 232 23.34 4.31 8.88
N PRO A 233 24.00 3.53 9.75
CA PRO A 233 23.49 3.19 11.08
C PRO A 233 23.06 4.36 11.96
N GLU A 234 23.66 5.54 11.76
CA GLU A 234 23.33 6.77 12.47
C GLU A 234 22.10 7.50 11.90
N GLY A 235 21.64 7.12 10.71
CA GLY A 235 20.46 7.67 10.05
C GLY A 235 19.20 7.51 10.90
N ALA A 236 18.23 8.40 10.71
CA ALA A 236 16.95 8.32 11.41
C ALA A 236 16.15 7.09 10.96
N GLN A 237 16.13 6.81 9.66
CA GLN A 237 15.43 5.63 9.10
C GLN A 237 16.08 4.32 9.50
N TRP A 238 17.42 4.25 9.52
CA TRP A 238 18.11 3.05 9.99
C TRP A 238 17.77 2.71 11.44
N ARG A 239 17.87 3.71 12.34
CA ARG A 239 17.55 3.52 13.76
C ARG A 239 16.09 3.17 13.98
N PHE A 240 15.19 3.75 13.18
CA PHE A 240 13.79 3.36 13.17
C PHE A 240 13.63 1.88 12.79
N LEU A 241 14.19 1.45 11.65
CA LEU A 241 14.10 0.07 11.17
C LEU A 241 14.61 -0.94 12.21
N GLU A 242 15.76 -0.67 12.83
CA GLU A 242 16.34 -1.53 13.87
C GLU A 242 15.41 -1.64 15.08
N ALA A 243 14.94 -0.50 15.59
CA ALA A 243 14.08 -0.48 16.78
C ALA A 243 12.72 -1.14 16.51
N ASP A 244 12.14 -0.87 15.34
CA ASP A 244 10.84 -1.39 14.90
C ASP A 244 10.86 -2.92 14.78
N LEU A 245 11.81 -3.46 14.00
CA LEU A 245 11.92 -4.89 13.78
C LEU A 245 12.33 -5.66 15.04
N ALA A 246 13.14 -5.05 15.92
CA ALA A 246 13.52 -5.61 17.22
C ALA A 246 12.36 -5.65 18.22
N ALA A 247 11.44 -4.68 18.14
CA ALA A 247 10.25 -4.62 19.00
C ALA A 247 9.18 -5.63 18.58
N SER A 248 9.07 -5.91 17.28
CA SER A 248 8.06 -6.81 16.74
C SER A 248 8.20 -8.26 17.23
N ARG A 249 7.05 -8.87 17.53
CA ARG A 249 6.90 -10.30 17.86
C ARG A 249 5.99 -11.03 16.88
N ALA A 250 5.64 -10.38 15.76
CA ALA A 250 4.78 -10.94 14.74
C ALA A 250 5.37 -12.23 14.17
N THR A 251 4.50 -13.14 13.73
CA THR A 251 4.91 -14.39 13.09
C THR A 251 5.62 -14.09 11.78
N TRP A 252 5.06 -13.19 10.98
CA TRP A 252 5.61 -12.77 9.69
C TRP A 252 6.09 -11.32 9.77
N LYS A 253 7.17 -11.01 9.05
CA LYS A 253 7.69 -9.65 8.90
C LYS A 253 7.86 -9.33 7.42
N VAL A 254 7.21 -8.26 6.98
CA VAL A 254 7.23 -7.78 5.60
C VAL A 254 7.78 -6.36 5.60
N VAL A 255 8.79 -6.11 4.77
CA VAL A 255 9.31 -4.76 4.56
C VAL A 255 9.00 -4.32 3.13
N PHE A 256 8.68 -3.05 2.91
CA PHE A 256 8.44 -2.55 1.56
C PHE A 256 9.00 -1.14 1.37
N PHE A 257 9.64 -0.94 0.23
CA PHE A 257 10.25 0.34 -0.18
C PHE A 257 10.49 0.33 -1.68
N HIS A 258 10.53 1.49 -2.31
CA HIS A 258 10.38 1.57 -3.75
C HIS A 258 11.58 1.04 -4.57
N TYR A 259 12.83 1.43 -4.30
CA TYR A 259 13.98 1.00 -5.11
C TYR A 259 14.44 -0.45 -4.84
N PRO A 260 14.63 -1.32 -5.86
CA PRO A 260 14.93 -2.73 -5.66
C PRO A 260 16.45 -3.00 -5.53
N PRO A 261 16.92 -3.64 -4.45
CA PRO A 261 18.32 -4.06 -4.30
C PRO A 261 18.66 -5.30 -5.14
N TYR A 262 17.66 -6.10 -5.51
CA TYR A 262 17.76 -7.29 -6.34
C TYR A 262 16.70 -7.24 -7.44
N VAL A 263 17.13 -7.04 -8.69
CA VAL A 263 16.30 -7.14 -9.89
C VAL A 263 17.21 -7.43 -11.09
N SER A 264 16.71 -8.19 -12.05
CA SER A 264 17.40 -8.61 -13.27
C SER A 264 17.01 -7.81 -14.51
N ALA A 265 16.41 -6.64 -14.29
CA ALA A 265 15.97 -5.72 -15.33
C ALA A 265 16.82 -4.43 -15.29
N ASP A 266 16.26 -3.28 -15.65
CA ASP A 266 17.06 -2.11 -16.01
C ASP A 266 17.52 -1.24 -14.84
N TYR A 267 16.76 -1.16 -13.76
CA TYR A 267 17.06 -0.25 -12.65
C TYR A 267 17.19 -0.98 -11.32
N GLN A 268 18.39 -1.48 -11.05
CA GLN A 268 18.78 -2.06 -9.77
C GLN A 268 19.53 -1.04 -8.92
N VAL A 269 19.17 -0.92 -7.64
CA VAL A 269 19.84 -0.05 -6.67
C VAL A 269 20.58 -0.93 -5.65
N GLU A 270 21.72 -1.48 -6.07
CA GLU A 270 22.52 -2.40 -5.26
C GLU A 270 23.01 -1.80 -3.94
N GLN A 271 23.10 -0.47 -3.86
CA GLN A 271 23.49 0.27 -2.66
C GLN A 271 22.58 -0.03 -1.47
N LEU A 272 21.29 -0.30 -1.72
CA LEU A 272 20.32 -0.67 -0.68
C LEU A 272 20.55 -2.08 -0.11
N ARG A 273 21.45 -2.89 -0.68
CA ARG A 273 21.83 -4.18 -0.10
C ARG A 273 22.49 -4.04 1.28
N VAL A 274 22.96 -2.85 1.64
CA VAL A 274 23.43 -2.54 3.01
C VAL A 274 22.35 -2.74 4.07
N LEU A 275 21.06 -2.70 3.69
CA LEU A 275 19.94 -3.03 4.58
C LEU A 275 19.77 -4.54 4.78
N CYS A 276 20.32 -5.41 3.91
CA CYS A 276 20.09 -6.86 4.00
C CYS A 276 20.51 -7.44 5.36
N PRO A 277 21.69 -7.13 5.94
CA PRO A 277 22.09 -7.70 7.22
C PRO A 277 21.12 -7.39 8.37
N ILE A 278 20.57 -6.17 8.43
CA ILE A 278 19.58 -5.80 9.47
C ILE A 278 18.25 -6.51 9.24
N LEU A 279 17.77 -6.59 8.00
CA LEU A 279 16.56 -7.35 7.66
C LEU A 279 16.70 -8.84 8.00
N GLU A 280 17.86 -9.44 7.68
CA GLU A 280 18.17 -10.85 7.94
C GLU A 280 18.31 -11.12 9.45
N ALA A 281 18.92 -10.21 10.21
CA ALA A 281 19.11 -10.34 11.65
C ALA A 281 17.78 -10.36 12.41
N HIS A 282 16.79 -9.61 11.92
CA HIS A 282 15.46 -9.53 12.54
C HIS A 282 14.42 -10.48 11.96
N GLY A 283 14.81 -11.35 11.02
CA GLY A 283 13.96 -12.40 10.46
C GLY A 283 12.84 -11.86 9.57
N VAL A 284 13.13 -10.86 8.74
CA VAL A 284 12.23 -10.43 7.66
C VAL A 284 12.05 -11.56 6.65
N ASP A 285 10.80 -11.80 6.23
CA ASP A 285 10.46 -12.92 5.34
C ASP A 285 10.33 -12.47 3.89
N LEU A 286 9.70 -11.31 3.69
CA LEU A 286 9.43 -10.74 2.38
C LEU A 286 9.84 -9.28 2.33
N VAL A 287 10.42 -8.90 1.19
CA VAL A 287 10.67 -7.50 0.84
C VAL A 287 9.97 -7.18 -0.47
N PHE A 288 9.06 -6.22 -0.47
CA PHE A 288 8.44 -5.72 -1.69
C PHE A 288 9.13 -4.45 -2.19
N ASN A 289 9.44 -4.43 -3.48
CA ASN A 289 10.06 -3.31 -4.18
C ASN A 289 9.31 -2.97 -5.48
N SER A 290 9.76 -1.91 -6.14
CA SER A 290 9.25 -1.42 -7.41
C SER A 290 10.37 -0.79 -8.26
N HIS A 291 10.16 0.42 -8.80
CA HIS A 291 10.98 1.21 -9.72
C HIS A 291 11.21 0.59 -11.10
N THR A 292 11.55 -0.70 -11.12
CA THR A 292 11.55 -1.46 -12.36
C THR A 292 10.16 -2.00 -12.63
N ILE A 293 9.63 -1.67 -13.80
CA ILE A 293 8.24 -1.91 -14.19
C ILE A 293 8.06 -3.36 -14.70
N VAL A 294 8.30 -4.32 -13.80
CA VAL A 294 8.30 -5.77 -14.06
C VAL A 294 7.78 -6.52 -12.83
N TYR A 295 7.28 -7.74 -13.02
CA TYR A 295 7.24 -8.73 -11.94
C TYR A 295 8.60 -9.42 -11.86
N GLU A 296 9.25 -9.40 -10.71
CA GLU A 296 10.39 -10.28 -10.45
C GLU A 296 10.36 -10.79 -9.01
N ARG A 297 10.56 -12.09 -8.84
CA ARG A 297 10.72 -12.73 -7.54
C ARG A 297 12.08 -13.39 -7.45
N SER A 298 12.80 -13.10 -6.38
CA SER A 298 14.06 -13.77 -6.09
C SER A 298 13.84 -15.19 -5.54
N HIS A 299 14.87 -16.02 -5.61
CA HIS A 299 15.03 -17.11 -4.65
C HIS A 299 15.21 -16.52 -3.24
N PRO A 300 14.96 -17.29 -2.16
CA PRO A 300 15.32 -16.87 -0.80
C PRO A 300 16.82 -16.53 -0.68
N LEU A 301 17.12 -15.30 -0.25
CA LEU A 301 18.48 -14.76 -0.18
C LEU A 301 18.92 -14.49 1.25
N ARG A 302 20.16 -14.85 1.58
CA ARG A 302 20.81 -14.50 2.85
C ARG A 302 22.30 -14.31 2.62
N GLN A 303 22.89 -13.26 3.18
CA GLN A 303 24.32 -12.95 3.03
C GLN A 303 24.76 -12.92 1.55
N ASP A 304 23.92 -12.34 0.68
CA ASP A 304 24.12 -12.24 -0.78
C ASP A 304 24.31 -13.61 -1.47
N ARG A 305 23.61 -14.64 -0.98
CA ARG A 305 23.62 -16.02 -1.50
C ARG A 305 22.24 -16.64 -1.40
N LEU A 306 22.03 -17.74 -2.12
CA LEU A 306 20.82 -18.56 -2.00
C LEU A 306 20.81 -19.27 -0.64
N ASP A 307 19.79 -19.04 0.17
CA ASP A 307 19.50 -19.79 1.41
C ASP A 307 18.00 -20.11 1.45
N LEU A 308 17.63 -21.28 0.91
CA LEU A 308 16.22 -21.70 0.78
C LEU A 308 15.51 -21.92 2.11
N GLN A 309 16.23 -21.95 3.24
CA GLN A 309 15.65 -22.23 4.55
C GLN A 309 15.45 -20.96 5.38
N ARG A 310 16.35 -19.98 5.25
CA ARG A 310 16.37 -18.79 6.11
C ARG A 310 16.57 -17.48 5.36
N GLY A 311 16.45 -17.51 4.03
CA GLY A 311 16.61 -16.36 3.18
C GLY A 311 15.32 -15.54 3.04
N ILE A 312 15.49 -14.26 2.81
CA ILE A 312 14.44 -13.29 2.50
C ILE A 312 14.07 -13.44 1.03
N VAL A 313 12.78 -13.41 0.70
CA VAL A 313 12.34 -13.31 -0.69
C VAL A 313 12.09 -11.85 -1.05
N TYR A 314 12.75 -11.38 -2.11
CA TYR A 314 12.54 -10.04 -2.67
C TYR A 314 11.59 -10.14 -3.85
N VAL A 315 10.60 -9.26 -3.90
CA VAL A 315 9.58 -9.21 -4.95
C VAL A 315 9.47 -7.79 -5.50
N VAL A 316 9.85 -7.61 -6.75
CA VAL A 316 9.57 -6.39 -7.53
C VAL A 316 8.15 -6.52 -8.08
N ALA A 317 7.26 -5.62 -7.65
CA ALA A 317 5.83 -5.65 -7.93
C ALA A 317 5.39 -4.45 -8.80
N GLY A 318 6.22 -4.04 -9.77
CA GLY A 318 6.04 -2.87 -10.63
C GLY A 318 4.96 -3.05 -11.71
N GLY A 319 3.79 -3.57 -11.33
CA GLY A 319 2.82 -4.15 -12.25
C GLY A 319 1.76 -3.22 -12.81
N ALA A 320 1.49 -2.05 -12.21
CA ALA A 320 0.45 -1.14 -12.69
C ALA A 320 0.88 -0.31 -13.92
N GLY A 321 2.16 -0.38 -14.29
CA GLY A 321 2.71 0.23 -15.50
C GLY A 321 3.32 -0.77 -16.48
N ALA A 322 3.36 -2.05 -16.11
CA ALA A 322 4.20 -3.05 -16.79
C ALA A 322 3.78 -3.28 -18.23
N LYS A 323 4.75 -3.16 -19.13
CA LYS A 323 4.59 -3.38 -20.56
C LYS A 323 5.55 -4.46 -21.01
N PRO A 324 5.07 -5.55 -21.66
CA PRO A 324 5.93 -6.63 -22.12
C PRO A 324 7.12 -6.16 -22.97
N GLU A 325 6.93 -5.11 -23.76
CA GLU A 325 7.95 -4.51 -24.63
C GLU A 325 9.11 -3.83 -23.89
N TRP A 326 8.96 -3.49 -22.61
CA TRP A 326 10.00 -2.83 -21.81
C TRP A 326 10.91 -3.80 -21.08
N PHE A 327 10.64 -5.10 -21.18
CA PHE A 327 11.43 -6.10 -20.50
C PHE A 327 12.64 -6.55 -21.30
N HIS A 328 13.79 -6.20 -20.77
CA HIS A 328 15.07 -6.73 -21.23
C HIS A 328 15.56 -7.79 -20.24
N ALA A 329 15.16 -9.04 -20.47
CA ALA A 329 15.52 -10.16 -19.61
C ALA A 329 17.04 -10.28 -19.45
N LYS A 330 17.57 -10.04 -18.25
CA LYS A 330 18.92 -10.44 -17.86
C LYS A 330 18.79 -11.67 -16.98
N ARG A 331 19.65 -12.66 -17.15
CA ARG A 331 19.70 -13.79 -16.22
C ARG A 331 20.57 -13.40 -15.04
N ALA A 332 19.95 -13.06 -13.91
CA ALA A 332 20.66 -12.89 -12.65
C ALA A 332 20.57 -14.16 -11.81
N TRP A 333 21.59 -14.41 -10.97
CA TRP A 333 21.69 -15.61 -10.15
C TRP A 333 20.60 -15.71 -9.07
N HIS A 334 20.03 -14.57 -8.67
CA HIS A 334 19.01 -14.48 -7.62
C HIS A 334 17.59 -14.65 -8.16
N THR A 335 17.35 -14.52 -9.47
CA THR A 335 16.01 -14.50 -10.07
C THR A 335 15.40 -15.90 -10.09
N ALA A 336 14.28 -16.09 -9.39
CA ALA A 336 13.49 -17.32 -9.45
C ALA A 336 12.44 -17.27 -10.55
N GLN A 337 11.75 -16.13 -10.71
CA GLN A 337 10.75 -15.87 -11.73
C GLN A 337 10.78 -14.40 -12.11
N ALA A 338 10.65 -14.08 -13.40
CA ALA A 338 10.51 -12.72 -13.88
C ALA A 338 9.59 -12.65 -15.11
N GLN A 339 8.72 -11.65 -15.17
CA GLN A 339 7.79 -11.46 -16.28
C GLN A 339 7.34 -9.99 -16.35
N ALA A 340 7.35 -9.37 -17.52
CA ALA A 340 6.68 -8.09 -17.73
C ALA A 340 5.29 -8.30 -18.30
N VAL A 341 4.32 -8.25 -17.41
CA VAL A 341 2.90 -8.16 -17.73
C VAL A 341 2.26 -7.21 -16.72
N PRO A 342 1.21 -6.46 -17.09
CA PRO A 342 0.37 -5.79 -16.11
C PRO A 342 -0.10 -6.77 -15.05
N HIS A 343 0.22 -6.53 -13.78
CA HIS A 343 -0.02 -7.49 -12.71
C HIS A 343 -0.19 -6.83 -11.36
N PHE A 344 -0.69 -7.60 -10.41
CA PHE A 344 -0.57 -7.34 -8.99
C PHE A 344 -0.18 -8.64 -8.29
N VAL A 345 0.28 -8.53 -7.05
CA VAL A 345 0.60 -9.68 -6.21
C VAL A 345 -0.42 -9.76 -5.09
N GLN A 346 -1.14 -10.88 -4.98
CA GLN A 346 -1.93 -11.17 -3.79
C GLN A 346 -1.11 -12.00 -2.82
N VAL A 347 -1.14 -11.64 -1.55
CA VAL A 347 -0.56 -12.42 -0.47
C VAL A 347 -1.66 -12.82 0.49
N VAL A 348 -1.72 -14.11 0.84
CA VAL A 348 -2.65 -14.67 1.83
C VAL A 348 -1.82 -15.17 3.00
N VAL A 349 -2.18 -14.75 4.21
CA VAL A 349 -1.53 -15.17 5.45
C VAL A 349 -2.54 -15.94 6.29
N ALA A 350 -2.19 -17.17 6.66
CA ALA A 350 -3.01 -18.05 7.47
C ALA A 350 -2.14 -18.77 8.50
N GLY A 351 -2.04 -18.20 9.70
CA GLY A 351 -1.20 -18.70 10.78
C GLY A 351 0.27 -18.83 10.33
N PRO A 352 0.86 -20.05 10.35
CA PRO A 352 2.26 -20.28 9.97
C PRO A 352 2.46 -20.45 8.45
N THR A 353 1.45 -20.18 7.62
CA THR A 353 1.56 -20.26 6.15
C THR A 353 1.34 -18.90 5.51
N LEU A 354 2.21 -18.53 4.58
CA LEU A 354 2.07 -17.36 3.72
C LEU A 354 2.13 -17.83 2.27
N GLU A 355 1.13 -17.46 1.48
CA GLU A 355 1.03 -17.76 0.05
C GLU A 355 1.04 -16.46 -0.75
N LEU A 356 1.86 -16.43 -1.80
CA LEU A 356 1.96 -15.33 -2.73
C LEU A 356 1.50 -15.81 -4.11
N HIS A 357 0.61 -15.03 -4.73
CA HIS A 357 0.03 -15.26 -6.05
C HIS A 357 0.26 -14.04 -6.93
N ALA A 358 1.05 -14.19 -8.00
CA ALA A 358 1.21 -13.14 -9.01
C ALA A 358 0.13 -13.32 -10.09
N VAL A 359 -0.69 -12.28 -10.27
CA VAL A 359 -1.89 -12.32 -11.10
C VAL A 359 -1.86 -11.21 -12.13
N ASP A 360 -2.08 -11.54 -13.40
CA ASP A 360 -2.14 -10.54 -14.48
C ASP A 360 -3.47 -9.75 -14.48
N GLN A 361 -3.54 -8.68 -15.28
CA GLN A 361 -4.75 -7.86 -15.42
C GLN A 361 -5.97 -8.63 -15.96
N GLU A 362 -5.78 -9.80 -16.60
CA GLU A 362 -6.85 -10.70 -17.04
C GLU A 362 -7.30 -11.68 -15.94
N GLY A 363 -6.62 -11.71 -14.79
CA GLY A 363 -6.91 -12.60 -13.67
C GLY A 363 -6.25 -13.96 -13.76
N ARG A 364 -5.23 -14.12 -14.60
CA ARG A 364 -4.48 -15.37 -14.71
C ARG A 364 -3.36 -15.37 -13.70
N LEU A 365 -3.31 -16.44 -12.92
CA LEU A 365 -2.19 -16.75 -12.04
C LEU A 365 -1.01 -17.19 -12.90
N PHE A 366 0.14 -16.52 -12.77
CA PHE A 366 1.34 -16.85 -13.54
C PHE A 366 2.56 -17.17 -12.68
N ASP A 367 2.52 -16.86 -11.38
CA ASP A 367 3.53 -17.32 -10.43
C ASP A 367 2.93 -17.53 -9.03
N THR A 368 3.56 -18.43 -8.27
CA THR A 368 3.19 -18.74 -6.89
C THR A 368 4.41 -18.96 -6.02
N LEU A 369 4.31 -18.58 -4.75
CA LEU A 369 5.26 -18.97 -3.71
C LEU A 369 4.48 -19.33 -2.45
N GLN A 370 4.92 -20.36 -1.72
CA GLN A 370 4.44 -20.68 -0.38
C GLN A 370 5.62 -20.69 0.58
N LEU A 371 5.48 -19.96 1.69
CA LEU A 371 6.40 -19.97 2.82
C LEU A 371 5.69 -20.59 4.02
N ARG A 372 6.45 -21.33 4.85
CA ARG A 372 5.92 -21.97 6.05
C ARG A 372 6.91 -21.84 7.22
N LYS A 373 6.38 -21.50 8.40
CA LYS A 373 7.13 -21.44 9.66
C LYS A 373 6.84 -22.63 10.58
#